data_AF-A0A1F4N405-F1
#
_entry.id   AF-A0A1F4N405-F1
#
_cell.length_a   1.000
_cell.length_b   1.000
_cell.length_c   1.000
_cell.angle_alpha   90.00
_cell.angle_beta   90.00
_cell.angle_gamma   90.00
#
_symmetry.space_group_name_H-M   'P 1'
#
loop_
_entity.id
_entity.type
_entity.pdbx_description
1 polymer ?
#
loop_
_entity_poly.entity_id
_entity_poly.type
_entity_poly.pdbx_seq_one_letter_code
_entity_poly.pdbx_strand_id
1 'polypeptide(L)'
;MEITAIMVKELRERTGAGMMDCKSALTESKGDMDKAVEILRKKGIAKAEKKASREVKDGLIHSYIHPGDKLGVLVEVNCETDFVAKTDIFKEFVHNLSMHIAASNPISIDRENIPKEVLEREMRIYKEQAAESGKP
;
A
#
# COMPACT_ATOMS: atom_id res chain seq x y z
N MET A 1 5.40 7.94 32.51
CA MET A 1 4.11 7.22 32.50
C MET A 1 4.41 5.76 32.28
N GLU A 2 3.86 4.87 33.09
CA GLU A 2 4.11 3.43 32.96
C GLU A 2 3.23 2.85 31.85
N ILE A 3 3.82 2.12 30.90
CA ILE A 3 3.08 1.50 29.79
C ILE A 3 2.49 0.18 30.28
N THR A 4 1.15 0.14 30.39
CA THR A 4 0.45 -1.04 30.89
C THR A 4 0.22 -2.09 29.80
N ALA A 5 0.05 -3.36 30.18
CA ALA A 5 -0.27 -4.43 29.24
C ALA A 5 -1.60 -4.19 28.49
N ILE A 6 -2.56 -3.51 29.12
CA ILE A 6 -3.85 -3.16 28.52
C ILE A 6 -3.66 -2.18 27.37
N MET A 7 -2.84 -1.14 27.55
CA MET A 7 -2.54 -0.17 26.48
C MET A 7 -1.87 -0.84 25.28
N VAL A 8 -0.92 -1.76 25.54
CA VAL A 8 -0.24 -2.50 24.46
C VAL A 8 -1.22 -3.40 23.72
N LYS A 9 -2.12 -4.07 24.43
CA LYS A 9 -3.18 -4.90 23.84
C LYS A 9 -4.10 -4.07 22.96
N GLU A 10 -4.59 -2.93 23.45
CA GLU A 10 -5.46 -2.02 22.71
C GLU A 10 -4.80 -1.52 21.42
N LEU A 11 -3.54 -1.07 21.50
CA LEU A 11 -2.82 -0.59 20.32
C LEU A 11 -2.61 -1.72 19.29
N ARG A 12 -2.34 -2.94 19.75
CA ARG A 12 -2.18 -4.10 18.89
C ARG A 12 -3.49 -4.48 18.20
N GLU A 13 -4.62 -4.46 18.89
CA GLU A 13 -5.93 -4.74 18.31
C GLU A 13 -6.30 -3.70 17.25
N ARG A 14 -5.98 -2.42 17.48
CA ARG A 14 -6.22 -1.34 16.52
C ARG A 14 -5.34 -1.38 15.26
N THR A 15 -4.11 -1.88 15.38
CA THR A 15 -3.09 -1.73 14.31
C THR A 15 -2.64 -3.04 13.68
N GLY A 16 -2.87 -4.18 14.34
CA GLY A 16 -2.33 -5.48 13.94
C GLY A 16 -0.82 -5.63 14.13
N ALA A 17 -0.13 -4.64 14.70
CA ALA A 17 1.33 -4.65 14.84
C ALA A 17 1.82 -5.67 15.90
N GLY A 18 3.11 -6.02 15.84
CA GLY A 18 3.72 -6.94 16.79
C GLY A 18 3.73 -6.38 18.22
N MET A 19 3.58 -7.25 19.22
CA MET A 19 3.50 -6.87 20.65
C MET A 19 4.63 -5.92 21.09
N MET A 20 5.87 -6.24 20.69
CA MET A 20 7.04 -5.43 21.02
C MET A 20 7.06 -4.10 20.28
N ASP A 21 6.61 -4.06 19.03
CA ASP A 21 6.51 -2.80 18.28
C ASP A 21 5.49 -1.86 18.94
N CYS A 22 4.33 -2.38 19.36
CA CYS A 22 3.33 -1.63 20.09
C CYS A 22 3.88 -1.08 21.42
N LYS A 23 4.55 -1.92 22.21
CA LYS A 23 5.17 -1.49 23.48
C LYS A 23 6.23 -0.41 23.25
N SER A 24 7.10 -0.59 22.25
CA SER A 24 8.14 0.40 21.93
C SER A 24 7.55 1.70 21.42
N ALA A 25 6.52 1.66 20.57
CA ALA A 25 5.83 2.84 20.08
C ALA A 25 5.13 3.61 21.22
N LEU A 26 4.46 2.92 22.13
CA LEU A 26 3.86 3.53 23.33
C LEU A 26 4.90 4.13 24.28
N THR A 27 6.06 3.48 24.41
CA THR A 27 7.16 4.02 25.22
C THR A 27 7.69 5.32 24.62
N GLU A 28 7.91 5.35 23.30
CA GLU A 28 8.39 6.53 22.57
C GLU A 28 7.37 7.67 22.57
N SER A 29 6.07 7.34 22.46
CA SER A 29 4.98 8.31 22.54
C SER A 29 4.61 8.72 23.97
N LYS A 30 5.30 8.19 24.99
CA LYS A 30 5.00 8.42 26.42
C LYS A 30 3.56 8.06 26.80
N GLY A 31 2.98 7.05 26.16
CA GLY A 31 1.62 6.56 26.40
C GLY A 31 0.53 7.21 25.54
N ASP A 32 0.89 8.15 24.64
CA ASP A 32 -0.05 8.73 23.68
C ASP A 32 -0.37 7.73 22.56
N MET A 33 -1.64 7.34 22.47
CA MET A 33 -2.12 6.30 21.55
C MET A 33 -2.02 6.73 20.09
N ASP A 34 -2.42 7.96 19.77
CA ASP A 34 -2.46 8.43 18.38
C ASP A 34 -1.05 8.66 17.85
N LYS A 35 -0.17 9.23 18.68
CA LYS A 35 1.26 9.31 18.34
C LYS A 35 1.90 7.92 18.21
N ALA A 36 1.51 6.94 19.02
CA ALA A 36 2.01 5.58 18.87
C ALA A 36 1.58 4.95 17.53
N VAL A 37 0.34 5.19 17.07
CA VAL A 37 -0.14 4.76 15.74
C VAL A 37 0.70 5.40 14.63
N GLU A 38 0.99 6.70 14.73
CA GLU A 38 1.86 7.38 13.75
C GLU A 38 3.28 6.80 13.72
N ILE A 39 3.87 6.53 14.89
CA ILE A 39 5.18 5.90 15.01
C ILE A 39 5.17 4.50 14.37
N LEU A 40 4.14 3.71 14.64
CA LEU A 40 3.98 2.39 14.04
C LEU A 40 3.85 2.46 12.51
N ARG A 41 3.11 3.43 11.98
CA ARG A 41 3.01 3.65 10.52
C ARG A 41 4.36 3.99 9.91
N LYS A 42 5.11 4.92 10.51
CA LYS A 42 6.47 5.29 10.05
C LYS A 42 7.44 4.10 10.08
N LYS A 43 7.45 3.35 11.18
CA LYS A 43 8.30 2.15 11.33
C LYS A 43 7.86 1.01 10.39
N GLY A 44 6.56 0.88 10.13
CA GLY A 44 6.00 -0.09 9.20
C GLY A 44 6.52 0.09 7.78
N ILE A 45 6.59 1.33 7.29
CA ILE A 45 7.14 1.66 5.97
C ILE A 45 8.60 1.19 5.87
N ALA A 46 9.44 1.55 6.84
CA ALA A 46 10.85 1.13 6.84
C ALA A 46 11.04 -0.40 6.92
N LYS A 47 10.11 -1.13 7.57
CA LYS A 47 10.11 -2.60 7.56
C LYS A 47 9.70 -3.17 6.21
N ALA A 48 8.73 -2.55 5.54
CA ALA A 48 8.30 -2.96 4.21
C ALA A 48 9.44 -2.81 3.18
N GLU A 49 10.15 -1.69 3.18
CA GLU A 49 11.31 -1.45 2.33
C GLU A 49 12.39 -2.53 2.49
N LYS A 50 12.70 -2.91 3.73
CA LYS A 50 13.67 -3.99 4.02
C LYS A 50 13.24 -5.36 3.53
N LYS A 51 11.95 -5.56 3.27
CA LYS A 51 11.38 -6.81 2.75
C LYS A 51 11.16 -6.80 1.25
N ALA A 52 11.29 -5.65 0.58
CA ALA A 52 10.99 -5.50 -0.85
C ALA A 52 11.89 -6.36 -1.76
N SER A 53 13.08 -6.73 -1.31
CA SER A 53 14.00 -7.61 -2.04
C SER A 53 13.74 -9.11 -1.83
N ARG A 54 12.77 -9.48 -0.99
CA ARG A 54 12.43 -10.89 -0.76
C ARG A 54 11.70 -11.45 -1.97
N GLU A 55 12.06 -12.69 -2.31
CA GLU A 55 11.34 -13.42 -3.34
C GLU A 55 9.93 -13.80 -2.85
N VAL A 56 8.92 -13.54 -3.68
CA VAL A 56 7.52 -13.86 -3.42
C VAL A 56 6.99 -14.72 -4.56
N LYS A 57 6.71 -16.00 -4.27
CA LYS A 57 6.27 -16.99 -5.28
C LYS A 57 4.83 -17.45 -5.09
N ASP A 58 4.26 -17.18 -3.93
CA ASP A 58 2.84 -17.42 -3.65
C ASP A 58 2.05 -16.12 -3.85
N GLY A 59 0.73 -16.21 -3.81
CA GLY A 59 -0.12 -15.05 -3.99
C GLY A 59 -1.55 -15.40 -4.34
N LEU A 60 -2.26 -14.40 -4.86
CA LEU A 60 -3.63 -14.53 -5.34
C LEU A 60 -3.75 -13.84 -6.70
N ILE A 61 -4.32 -14.58 -7.66
CA ILE A 61 -4.91 -13.99 -8.86
C ILE A 61 -6.39 -13.76 -8.56
N HIS A 62 -6.84 -12.52 -8.68
CA HIS A 62 -8.21 -12.13 -8.39
C HIS A 62 -8.84 -11.48 -9.62
N SER A 63 -10.06 -11.91 -9.94
CA SER A 63 -10.91 -11.28 -10.94
C SER A 63 -12.03 -10.51 -10.26
N TYR A 64 -12.27 -9.29 -10.73
CA TYR A 64 -13.36 -8.43 -10.28
C TYR A 64 -14.16 -7.96 -11.48
N ILE A 65 -15.47 -8.20 -11.46
CA ILE A 65 -16.40 -7.68 -12.46
C ILE A 65 -17.19 -6.56 -11.80
N HIS A 66 -17.07 -5.35 -12.35
CA HIS A 66 -17.79 -4.20 -11.83
C HIS A 66 -19.30 -4.32 -12.15
N PRO A 67 -20.21 -3.90 -11.24
CA PRO A 67 -21.65 -3.96 -11.50
C PRO A 67 -22.05 -3.38 -12.85
N GLY A 68 -22.84 -4.15 -13.60
CA GLY A 68 -23.25 -3.82 -14.96
C GLY A 68 -22.41 -4.50 -16.05
N ASP A 69 -21.48 -5.38 -15.69
CA ASP A 69 -20.81 -6.37 -16.56
C ASP A 69 -20.06 -5.78 -17.78
N LYS A 70 -19.68 -4.49 -17.70
CA LYS A 70 -18.96 -3.78 -18.77
C LYS A 70 -17.47 -3.60 -18.51
N LEU A 71 -17.02 -3.86 -17.29
CA LEU A 71 -15.65 -3.65 -16.87
C LEU A 71 -15.22 -4.81 -15.97
N GLY A 72 -14.10 -5.43 -16.32
CA GLY A 72 -13.45 -6.46 -15.53
C GLY A 72 -12.01 -6.09 -15.25
N VAL A 73 -11.53 -6.47 -14.07
CA VAL A 73 -10.12 -6.35 -13.65
C VAL A 73 -9.61 -7.74 -13.32
N LEU A 74 -8.42 -8.07 -13.80
CA LEU A 74 -7.63 -9.21 -13.37
C LEU A 74 -6.35 -8.68 -12.75
N VAL A 75 -6.06 -9.09 -11.52
CA VAL A 75 -4.87 -8.64 -10.78
C VAL A 75 -4.18 -9.82 -10.13
N GLU A 76 -2.86 -9.84 -10.19
CA GLU A 76 -2.01 -10.75 -9.43
C GLU A 76 -1.37 -9.96 -8.27
N VAL A 77 -1.48 -10.50 -7.05
CA VAL A 77 -0.82 -9.95 -5.87
C VAL A 77 -0.05 -11.06 -5.19
N ASN A 78 1.27 -10.93 -5.16
CA ASN A 78 2.16 -11.94 -4.59
C ASN A 78 2.45 -11.71 -3.10
N CYS A 79 2.75 -12.79 -2.39
CA CYS A 79 3.21 -12.81 -1.01
C CYS A 79 4.21 -13.95 -0.77
N GLU A 80 4.85 -13.96 0.40
CA GLU A 80 5.91 -14.94 0.71
C GLU A 80 5.37 -16.38 0.84
N THR A 81 4.12 -16.57 1.31
CA THR A 81 3.55 -17.89 1.57
C THR A 81 2.07 -18.01 1.22
N ASP A 82 1.64 -19.20 0.83
CA ASP A 82 0.24 -19.54 0.56
C ASP A 82 -0.68 -19.33 1.78
N PHE A 83 -0.16 -19.51 3.00
CA PHE A 83 -0.90 -19.26 4.23
C PHE A 83 -1.39 -17.81 4.32
N VAL A 84 -0.56 -16.84 3.93
CA VAL A 84 -0.94 -15.42 3.89
C VAL A 84 -1.99 -15.18 2.81
N ALA A 85 -1.77 -15.72 1.61
CA ALA A 85 -2.70 -15.59 0.48
C ALA A 85 -4.13 -16.06 0.80
N LYS A 86 -4.25 -17.04 1.70
CA LYS A 86 -5.54 -17.63 2.11
C LYS A 86 -6.27 -16.84 3.20
N THR A 87 -5.62 -15.87 3.85
CA THR A 87 -6.24 -15.06 4.90
C THR A 87 -7.32 -14.12 4.35
N ASP A 88 -8.35 -13.85 5.14
CA ASP A 88 -9.45 -12.96 4.71
C ASP A 88 -8.97 -11.53 4.52
N ILE A 89 -8.05 -11.06 5.37
CA ILE A 89 -7.43 -9.72 5.25
C ILE A 89 -6.70 -9.57 3.92
N PHE A 90 -5.95 -10.59 3.47
CA PHE A 90 -5.25 -10.54 2.19
C PHE A 90 -6.23 -10.56 1.02
N LYS A 91 -7.25 -11.42 1.05
CA LYS A 91 -8.30 -11.47 0.01
C LYS A 91 -9.05 -10.14 -0.10
N GLU A 92 -9.41 -9.55 1.03
CA GLU A 92 -10.07 -8.24 1.09
C GLU A 92 -9.17 -7.14 0.53
N PHE A 93 -7.87 -7.15 0.85
CA PHE A 93 -6.90 -6.22 0.26
C PHE A 93 -6.85 -6.33 -1.27
N VAL A 94 -6.74 -7.55 -1.81
CA VAL A 94 -6.68 -7.76 -3.26
C VAL A 94 -7.99 -7.36 -3.94
N HIS A 95 -9.13 -7.63 -3.31
CA HIS A 95 -10.44 -7.17 -3.78
C HIS A 95 -10.52 -5.65 -3.85
N ASN A 96 -10.16 -4.95 -2.77
CA ASN A 96 -10.16 -3.49 -2.73
C ASN A 96 -9.19 -2.88 -3.76
N LEU A 97 -8.03 -3.51 -3.97
CA LEU A 97 -7.09 -3.11 -5.00
C LEU A 97 -7.71 -3.25 -6.40
N SER A 98 -8.40 -4.36 -6.68
CA SER A 98 -9.06 -4.57 -7.97
C SER A 98 -10.18 -3.54 -8.24
N MET A 99 -10.94 -3.17 -7.20
CA MET A 99 -11.93 -2.08 -7.29
C MET A 99 -11.28 -0.73 -7.55
N HIS A 100 -10.14 -0.45 -6.91
CA HIS A 100 -9.38 0.77 -7.15
C HIS A 100 -8.90 0.84 -8.60
N ILE A 101 -8.32 -0.25 -9.13
CA ILE A 101 -7.88 -0.34 -10.54
C ILE A 101 -9.05 -0.12 -11.49
N ALA A 102 -10.22 -0.71 -11.22
CA ALA A 102 -11.42 -0.50 -12.02
C ALA A 102 -11.83 0.98 -12.08
N ALA A 103 -11.69 1.71 -10.97
CA ALA A 103 -12.05 3.12 -10.89
C ALA A 103 -10.98 4.07 -11.46
N SER A 104 -9.70 3.77 -11.29
CA SER A 104 -8.60 4.67 -11.64
C SER A 104 -7.95 4.39 -13.00
N ASN A 105 -8.15 3.19 -13.56
CA ASN A 105 -7.56 2.74 -14.83
C ASN A 105 -6.07 3.11 -14.98
N PRO A 106 -5.20 2.66 -14.05
CA PRO A 106 -3.80 3.03 -14.05
C PRO A 106 -3.08 2.43 -15.27
N ILE A 107 -2.16 3.20 -15.85
CA ILE A 107 -1.38 2.78 -17.03
C ILE A 107 -0.14 1.95 -16.69
N SER A 108 0.29 1.96 -15.43
CA SER A 108 1.43 1.19 -14.93
C SER A 108 1.32 0.95 -13.43
N ILE A 109 2.04 -0.06 -12.94
CA ILE A 109 2.07 -0.48 -11.52
C ILE A 109 3.05 0.41 -10.72
N ASP A 110 4.14 0.83 -11.36
CA ASP A 110 5.16 1.71 -10.79
C ASP A 110 5.55 2.80 -11.80
N ARG A 111 6.36 3.76 -11.35
CA ARG A 111 6.71 4.93 -12.17
C ARG A 111 7.74 4.60 -13.23
N GLU A 112 8.60 3.65 -12.95
CA GLU A 112 9.74 3.24 -13.75
C GLU A 112 9.28 2.44 -14.99
N ASN A 113 8.17 1.71 -14.86
CA ASN A 113 7.57 0.90 -15.92
C ASN A 113 6.50 1.65 -16.74
N ILE A 114 6.47 2.99 -16.70
CA ILE A 114 5.64 3.76 -17.63
C ILE A 114 6.28 3.65 -19.04
N PRO A 115 5.51 3.31 -20.09
CA PRO A 115 6.05 3.24 -21.45
C PRO A 115 6.74 4.54 -21.85
N LYS A 116 7.97 4.44 -22.37
CA LYS A 116 8.80 5.61 -22.71
C LYS A 116 8.11 6.50 -23.73
N GLU A 117 7.40 5.90 -24.67
CA GLU A 117 6.67 6.59 -25.72
C GLU A 117 5.58 7.49 -25.14
N VAL A 118 4.89 7.05 -24.08
CA VAL A 118 3.91 7.86 -23.35
C VAL A 118 4.63 9.01 -22.65
N LEU A 119 5.71 8.73 -21.91
CA LEU A 119 6.46 9.74 -21.17
C LEU A 119 7.00 10.83 -22.09
N GLU A 120 7.64 10.45 -23.19
CA GLU A 120 8.21 11.37 -24.17
C GLU A 120 7.14 12.21 -24.87
N ARG A 121 6.00 11.58 -25.24
CA ARG A 121 4.87 12.28 -25.83
C ARG A 121 4.29 13.33 -24.88
N GLU A 122 3.97 12.95 -23.65
CA GLU A 122 3.41 13.88 -22.66
C GLU A 122 4.41 14.99 -22.34
N MET A 123 5.70 14.65 -22.17
CA MET A 123 6.74 15.65 -21.90
C MET A 123 6.88 16.68 -23.03
N ARG A 124 6.78 16.25 -24.29
CA ARG A 124 6.78 17.17 -25.43
C ARG A 124 5.59 18.14 -25.37
N ILE A 125 4.38 17.62 -25.15
CA ILE A 125 3.15 18.43 -25.05
C ILE A 125 3.27 19.48 -23.94
N TYR A 126 3.73 19.09 -22.75
CA TYR A 126 3.87 20.02 -21.63
C TYR A 126 4.96 21.08 -21.87
N LYS A 127 6.04 20.75 -22.59
CA LYS A 127 7.07 21.72 -22.98
C LYS A 127 6.54 22.76 -23.97
N GLU A 128 5.78 22.32 -24.96
CA GLU A 128 5.14 23.20 -25.95
C GLU A 128 4.14 24.15 -25.26
N GLN A 129 3.28 23.62 -24.39
CA GLN A 129 2.35 24.44 -23.60
C GLN A 129 3.05 25.45 -22.70
N ALA A 130 4.15 25.06 -22.04
CA ALA A 130 4.92 25.97 -21.20
C ALA A 130 5.53 27.12 -22.03
N ALA A 131 6.12 26.80 -23.19
CA ALA A 131 6.68 27.80 -24.10
C ALA A 131 5.62 28.78 -24.62
N GLU A 132 4.42 28.28 -24.95
CA GLU A 132 3.29 29.12 -25.37
C GLU A 132 2.70 29.97 -24.24
N SER A 133 2.81 29.53 -22.98
CA SER A 133 2.26 30.23 -21.82
C SER A 133 3.01 31.52 -21.44
N GLY A 134 4.17 31.79 -22.06
CA GLY A 134 4.98 32.99 -21.83
C GLY A 134 5.58 33.11 -20.42
N LYS A 135 5.48 32.06 -19.60
CA LYS A 135 6.14 31.96 -18.29
C LYS A 135 7.47 31.22 -18.45
N PRO A 136 8.60 31.77 -17.97
CA PRO A 136 9.89 31.08 -18.01
C PRO A 136 9.88 29.78 -17.22
#